data_AF-A0A6G7XQI9-F1
#
_entry.id   AF-A0A6G7XQI9-F1
#
_cell.length_a   1.000
_cell.length_b   1.000
_cell.length_c   1.000
_cell.angle_alpha   90.00
_cell.angle_beta   90.00
_cell.angle_gamma   90.00
#
_symmetry.space_group_name_H-M   'P 1'
#
loop_
_entity.id
_entity.type
_entity.pdbx_description
1 polymer ?
#
loop_
_entity_poly.entity_id
_entity_poly.type
_entity_poly.pdbx_seq_one_letter_code
_entity_poly.pdbx_strand_id
1 'polypeptide(L)'
;MRRNLELAVRQAQKRLAQDYGDRESWVNLHEAERQLAAARHQAWAEPLDLEVTWDAGAPLPHVLSNGFKAVLVCRAAMADPDWDGTYAAGVSSSDQTPTGMLEFTFSGCHSVKIGGPNDEALSGHPLFTRGLDGCGPHLVHNSEWIAEQEAINSVHEYHQGGWHERMNHYFFVFHDEVFEALAKSVDVRSHRATMAESLASAAQVIVEA
;
A
#
# COMPACT_ATOMS: atom_id res chain seq x y z
N MET A 1 -30.75 0.52 -1.69
CA MET A 1 -29.30 0.72 -1.94
C MET A 1 -28.55 -0.60 -2.06
N ARG A 2 -28.39 -1.41 -0.98
CA ARG A 2 -27.62 -2.68 -1.01
C ARG A 2 -28.02 -3.68 -2.10
N ARG A 3 -29.32 -3.94 -2.31
CA ARG A 3 -29.80 -4.83 -3.39
C ARG A 3 -29.40 -4.37 -4.80
N ASN A 4 -29.27 -3.05 -5.02
CA ASN A 4 -28.85 -2.50 -6.31
C ASN A 4 -27.35 -2.70 -6.53
N LEU A 5 -26.54 -2.56 -5.47
CA LEU A 5 -25.10 -2.81 -5.52
C LEU A 5 -24.78 -4.30 -5.74
N GLU A 6 -25.52 -5.20 -5.07
CA GLU A 6 -25.42 -6.64 -5.33
C GLU A 6 -25.77 -7.00 -6.78
N LEU A 7 -26.78 -6.35 -7.35
CA LEU A 7 -27.12 -6.51 -8.76
C LEU A 7 -26.01 -5.98 -9.67
N ALA A 8 -25.42 -4.82 -9.35
CA ALA A 8 -24.32 -4.23 -10.11
C ALA A 8 -23.10 -5.16 -10.15
N VAL A 9 -22.70 -5.74 -9.00
CA VAL A 9 -21.62 -6.73 -8.93
C VAL A 9 -21.92 -7.94 -9.83
N ARG A 10 -23.13 -8.51 -9.72
CA ARG A 10 -23.52 -9.65 -10.57
C ARG A 10 -23.49 -9.32 -12.07
N GLN A 11 -23.88 -8.10 -12.44
CA GLN A 11 -23.84 -7.64 -13.83
C GLN A 11 -22.40 -7.46 -14.32
N ALA A 12 -21.52 -6.87 -13.50
CA ALA A 12 -20.10 -6.71 -13.83
C ALA A 12 -19.40 -8.07 -13.97
N GLN A 13 -19.64 -9.02 -13.05
CA GLN A 13 -19.13 -10.40 -13.16
C GLN A 13 -19.58 -11.08 -14.45
N LYS A 14 -20.85 -10.89 -14.84
CA LYS A 14 -21.38 -11.46 -16.09
C LYS A 14 -20.70 -10.86 -17.33
N ARG A 15 -20.38 -9.57 -17.32
CA ARG A 15 -19.66 -8.89 -18.42
C ARG A 15 -18.22 -9.39 -18.51
N LEU A 16 -17.51 -9.44 -17.39
CA LEU A 16 -16.14 -9.95 -17.34
C LEU A 16 -16.06 -11.41 -17.79
N ALA A 17 -17.07 -12.24 -17.47
CA ALA A 17 -17.12 -13.63 -17.95
C ALA A 17 -17.34 -13.75 -19.47
N GLN A 18 -17.85 -12.71 -20.13
CA GLN A 18 -18.01 -12.68 -21.59
C GLN A 18 -16.72 -12.27 -22.30
N ASP A 19 -15.93 -11.39 -21.67
CA ASP A 19 -14.63 -10.95 -22.16
C ASP A 19 -13.66 -10.72 -20.99
N TYR A 20 -12.91 -11.77 -20.63
CA TYR A 20 -12.01 -11.74 -19.48
C TYR A 20 -10.79 -10.81 -19.69
N GLY A 21 -10.46 -10.52 -20.96
CA GLY A 21 -9.36 -9.63 -21.32
C GLY A 21 -9.74 -8.15 -21.31
N ASP A 22 -11.03 -7.83 -21.16
CA ASP A 22 -11.50 -6.46 -21.18
C ASP A 22 -11.15 -5.73 -19.87
N ARG A 23 -10.20 -4.81 -19.96
CA ARG A 23 -9.77 -3.95 -18.85
C ARG A 23 -10.93 -3.15 -18.27
N GLU A 24 -11.87 -2.70 -19.10
CA GLU A 24 -13.01 -1.90 -18.62
C GLU A 24 -13.94 -2.75 -17.73
N SER A 25 -14.18 -4.01 -18.12
CA SER A 25 -14.96 -4.96 -17.32
C SER A 25 -14.31 -5.26 -15.96
N TRP A 26 -12.98 -5.37 -15.90
CA TRP A 26 -12.23 -5.50 -14.64
C TRP A 26 -12.43 -4.29 -13.73
N VAL A 27 -12.20 -3.09 -14.25
CA VAL A 27 -12.38 -1.83 -13.52
C VAL A 27 -13.81 -1.71 -12.98
N ASN A 28 -14.81 -2.01 -13.83
CA ASN A 28 -16.22 -1.96 -13.44
C ASN A 28 -16.56 -2.96 -12.32
N LEU A 29 -15.97 -4.17 -12.34
CA LEU A 29 -16.17 -5.16 -11.28
C LEU A 29 -15.57 -4.67 -9.96
N HIS A 30 -14.31 -4.21 -10.00
CA HIS A 30 -13.60 -3.74 -8.81
C HIS A 30 -14.34 -2.56 -8.17
N GLU A 31 -14.84 -1.63 -8.99
CA GLU A 31 -15.63 -0.50 -8.50
C GLU A 31 -16.94 -0.93 -7.84
N ALA A 32 -17.68 -1.85 -8.48
CA ALA A 32 -18.94 -2.35 -7.92
C ALA A 32 -18.73 -3.09 -6.60
N GLU A 33 -17.67 -3.89 -6.50
CA GLU A 33 -17.33 -4.64 -5.29
C GLU A 33 -16.84 -3.72 -4.16
N ARG A 34 -16.05 -2.70 -4.46
CA ARG A 34 -15.66 -1.64 -3.53
C ARG A 34 -16.87 -0.91 -2.96
N GLN A 35 -17.80 -0.46 -3.81
CA GLN A 35 -19.04 0.21 -3.37
C GLN A 35 -19.91 -0.69 -2.50
N LEU A 36 -20.02 -1.98 -2.85
CA LEU A 36 -20.77 -2.95 -2.06
C LEU A 36 -20.13 -3.17 -0.68
N ALA A 37 -18.80 -3.31 -0.63
CA ALA A 37 -18.05 -3.47 0.62
C ALA A 37 -18.23 -2.26 1.54
N ALA A 38 -18.09 -1.04 1.00
CA ALA A 38 -18.35 0.21 1.73
C ALA A 38 -19.79 0.25 2.29
N ALA A 39 -20.80 -0.08 1.49
CA ALA A 39 -22.20 -0.12 1.92
C ALA A 39 -22.51 -1.20 2.98
N ARG A 40 -21.62 -2.18 3.14
CA ARG A 40 -21.68 -3.26 4.13
C ARG A 40 -20.79 -3.00 5.35
N HIS A 41 -20.08 -1.86 5.41
CA HIS A 41 -19.07 -1.59 6.44
C HIS A 41 -17.99 -2.67 6.52
N GLN A 42 -17.65 -3.25 5.36
CA GLN A 42 -16.54 -4.19 5.21
C GLN A 42 -15.28 -3.44 4.79
N ALA A 43 -14.12 -4.05 5.00
CA ALA A 43 -12.86 -3.48 4.55
C ALA A 43 -12.81 -3.33 3.02
N TRP A 44 -12.29 -2.19 2.57
CA TRP A 44 -12.07 -1.84 1.16
C TRP A 44 -10.88 -0.88 1.04
N ALA A 45 -10.28 -0.77 -0.14
CA ALA A 45 -9.10 0.06 -0.37
C ALA A 45 -9.37 1.17 -1.39
N GLU A 46 -8.68 2.29 -1.20
CA GLU A 46 -8.69 3.45 -2.07
C GLU A 46 -7.26 3.80 -2.48
N PRO A 47 -6.96 3.99 -3.77
CA PRO A 47 -5.66 4.52 -4.18
C PRO A 47 -5.39 5.87 -3.51
N LEU A 48 -4.19 6.01 -2.96
CA LEU A 48 -3.72 7.22 -2.32
C LEU A 48 -2.73 7.92 -3.26
N ASP A 49 -3.05 9.14 -3.68
CA ASP A 49 -2.12 9.94 -4.48
C ASP A 49 -1.12 10.66 -3.55
N LEU A 50 0.15 10.26 -3.64
CA LEU A 50 1.27 10.89 -2.96
C LEU A 50 2.18 11.65 -3.94
N GLU A 51 1.73 11.86 -5.18
CA GLU A 51 2.47 12.52 -6.26
C GLU A 51 3.84 11.88 -6.55
N VAL A 52 3.97 10.57 -6.31
CA VAL A 52 5.20 9.79 -6.52
C VAL A 52 4.90 8.44 -7.17
N THR A 53 5.92 7.86 -7.80
CA THR A 53 5.87 6.51 -8.36
C THR A 53 7.19 5.80 -8.05
N TRP A 54 7.13 4.55 -7.61
CA TRP A 54 8.31 3.71 -7.40
C TRP A 54 8.55 2.76 -8.57
N ASP A 55 9.76 2.21 -8.61
CA ASP A 55 10.17 1.25 -9.63
C ASP A 55 9.24 0.02 -9.59
N ALA A 56 8.62 -0.31 -10.72
CA ALA A 56 7.63 -1.37 -10.80
C ALA A 56 8.24 -2.77 -10.80
N GLY A 57 9.51 -2.92 -11.18
CA GLY A 57 10.19 -4.22 -11.26
C GLY A 57 11.10 -4.49 -10.07
N ALA A 58 11.79 -3.47 -9.57
CA ALA A 58 12.72 -3.60 -8.44
C ALA A 58 12.68 -2.37 -7.51
N PRO A 59 11.57 -2.18 -6.78
CA PRO A 59 11.43 -1.10 -5.81
C PRO A 59 12.32 -1.30 -4.57
N LEU A 60 12.61 -2.55 -4.20
CA LEU A 60 13.50 -2.93 -3.09
C LEU A 60 13.15 -2.20 -1.78
N PRO A 61 11.92 -2.36 -1.23
CA PRO A 61 11.48 -1.65 -0.04
C PRO A 61 12.24 -2.10 1.21
N HIS A 62 12.55 -1.14 2.07
CA HIS A 62 13.19 -1.35 3.37
C HIS A 62 12.46 -0.52 4.42
N VAL A 63 12.21 -1.12 5.59
CA VAL A 63 11.51 -0.45 6.70
C VAL A 63 12.40 -0.33 7.93
N LEU A 64 12.40 0.85 8.54
CA LEU A 64 12.87 1.08 9.91
C LEU A 64 11.68 1.58 10.74
N SER A 65 11.44 1.01 11.91
CA SER A 65 10.32 1.41 12.76
C SER A 65 10.65 1.35 14.24
N ASN A 66 10.06 2.25 15.02
CA ASN A 66 9.96 2.18 16.47
C ASN A 66 8.47 2.24 16.89
N GLY A 67 8.20 2.38 18.19
CA GLY A 67 6.83 2.43 18.73
C GLY A 67 6.02 3.70 18.42
N PHE A 68 6.55 4.64 17.65
CA PHE A 68 5.87 5.91 17.33
C PHE A 68 6.04 6.38 15.88
N LYS A 69 7.04 5.88 15.15
CA LYS A 69 7.36 6.29 13.79
C LYS A 69 7.84 5.08 12.98
N ALA A 70 7.52 5.08 11.69
CA ALA A 70 8.13 4.18 10.72
C ALA A 70 8.63 4.99 9.53
N VAL A 71 9.72 4.53 8.93
CA VAL A 71 10.27 5.07 7.69
C VAL A 71 10.41 3.92 6.69
N LEU A 72 9.76 4.06 5.54
CA LEU A 72 9.84 3.13 4.41
C LEU A 72 10.67 3.79 3.32
N VAL A 73 11.71 3.11 2.85
CA VAL A 73 12.57 3.56 1.77
C VAL A 73 12.44 2.60 0.60
N CYS A 74 12.27 3.12 -0.61
CA CYS A 74 12.30 2.33 -1.84
C CYS A 74 12.91 3.12 -3.01
N ARG A 75 13.18 2.45 -4.12
CA ARG A 75 13.63 3.09 -5.36
C ARG A 75 12.47 3.79 -6.07
N ALA A 76 12.70 5.04 -6.47
CA ALA A 76 11.79 5.77 -7.34
C ALA A 76 11.77 5.16 -8.74
N ALA A 77 10.66 5.32 -9.46
CA ALA A 77 10.59 4.94 -10.87
C ALA A 77 11.63 5.73 -11.67
N MET A 78 12.47 5.03 -12.41
CA MET A 78 13.40 5.64 -13.35
C MET A 78 12.87 5.46 -14.77
N ALA A 79 12.67 6.55 -15.49
CA ALA A 79 12.48 6.46 -16.93
C ALA A 79 13.85 6.18 -17.55
N ASP A 80 14.00 5.02 -18.19
CA ASP A 80 15.11 4.74 -19.10
C ASP A 80 14.65 5.11 -20.52
N PRO A 81 15.12 6.24 -21.09
CA PRO A 81 14.69 6.70 -22.41
C PRO A 81 15.08 5.76 -23.54
N ASP A 82 16.10 4.93 -23.31
CA ASP A 82 16.67 4.01 -24.29
C ASP A 82 16.11 2.59 -24.15
N TRP A 83 15.18 2.37 -23.21
CA TRP A 83 14.57 1.07 -22.99
C TRP A 83 13.68 0.66 -24.15
N ASP A 84 14.10 -0.37 -24.88
CA ASP A 84 13.39 -0.95 -26.03
C ASP A 84 12.60 -2.23 -25.69
N GLY A 85 12.54 -2.57 -24.40
CA GLY A 85 11.88 -3.78 -23.90
C GLY A 85 12.71 -5.06 -24.01
N THR A 86 13.96 -5.00 -24.48
CA THR A 86 14.80 -6.20 -24.72
C THR A 86 15.75 -6.54 -23.57
N TYR A 87 15.89 -5.64 -22.57
CA TYR A 87 16.74 -5.84 -21.41
C TYR A 87 16.06 -5.42 -20.11
N ALA A 88 16.53 -6.01 -19.02
CA ALA A 88 16.25 -5.59 -17.65
C ALA A 88 17.58 -5.36 -16.93
N ALA A 89 17.77 -4.17 -16.35
CA ALA A 89 18.93 -3.90 -15.54
C ALA A 89 18.75 -4.59 -14.18
N GLY A 90 19.63 -5.55 -13.86
CA GLY A 90 19.70 -6.10 -12.52
C GLY A 90 20.16 -5.01 -11.55
N VAL A 91 19.34 -4.68 -10.57
CA VAL A 91 19.65 -3.69 -9.53
C VAL A 91 19.73 -4.37 -8.17
N SER A 92 20.56 -3.83 -7.30
CA SER A 92 20.75 -4.33 -5.93
C SER A 92 20.61 -3.22 -4.91
N SER A 93 20.11 -3.55 -3.72
CA SER A 93 20.13 -2.63 -2.57
C SER A 93 21.56 -2.29 -2.10
N SER A 94 22.57 -3.05 -2.55
CA SER A 94 23.97 -2.78 -2.28
C SER A 94 24.66 -1.91 -3.33
N ASP A 95 23.94 -1.48 -4.37
CA ASP A 95 24.50 -0.62 -5.42
C ASP A 95 24.99 0.72 -4.85
N GLN A 96 26.23 1.07 -5.17
CA GLN A 96 26.88 2.29 -4.68
C GLN A 96 26.65 3.51 -5.58
N THR A 97 25.94 3.34 -6.70
CA THR A 97 25.59 4.44 -7.59
C THR A 97 24.33 5.12 -7.07
N PRO A 98 24.38 6.42 -6.71
CA PRO A 98 23.19 7.10 -6.24
C PRO A 98 22.10 7.14 -7.31
N THR A 99 20.86 6.88 -6.90
CA THR A 99 19.69 6.83 -7.76
C THR A 99 18.51 7.58 -7.14
N GLY A 100 17.38 7.67 -7.84
CA GLY A 100 16.15 8.21 -7.28
C GLY A 100 15.63 7.31 -6.17
N MET A 101 15.47 7.86 -4.97
CA MET A 101 14.93 7.19 -3.79
C MET A 101 13.66 7.91 -3.35
N LEU A 102 12.72 7.14 -2.83
CA LEU A 102 11.55 7.63 -2.10
C LEU A 102 11.68 7.22 -0.65
N GLU A 103 11.36 8.15 0.24
CA GLU A 103 11.28 7.90 1.67
C GLU A 103 9.94 8.37 2.20
N PHE A 104 9.18 7.44 2.77
CA PHE A 104 7.88 7.68 3.38
C PHE A 104 8.03 7.64 4.89
N THR A 105 7.68 8.74 5.56
CA THR A 105 7.70 8.85 7.01
C THR A 105 6.27 8.74 7.55
N PHE A 106 5.99 7.68 8.30
CA PHE A 106 4.72 7.43 8.96
C PHE A 106 4.79 7.94 10.41
N SER A 107 4.06 9.02 10.70
CA SER A 107 4.06 9.66 12.03
C SER A 107 2.91 9.17 12.90
N GLY A 108 3.17 9.01 14.20
CA GLY A 108 2.21 8.38 15.12
C GLY A 108 1.90 6.93 14.71
N CYS A 109 2.93 6.23 14.22
CA CYS A 109 2.86 4.85 13.79
C CYS A 109 2.71 3.93 15.00
N HIS A 110 1.72 3.06 14.94
CA HIS A 110 1.41 2.06 15.96
C HIS A 110 1.97 0.68 15.61
N SER A 111 1.89 0.29 14.33
CA SER A 111 2.36 -1.02 13.88
C SER A 111 2.62 -1.03 12.38
N VAL A 112 3.55 -1.89 11.95
CA VAL A 112 3.88 -2.13 10.54
C VAL A 112 3.90 -3.62 10.22
N LYS A 113 3.62 -3.97 8.97
CA LYS A 113 3.81 -5.31 8.39
C LYS A 113 4.55 -5.16 7.07
N ILE A 114 5.42 -6.13 6.75
CA ILE A 114 6.06 -6.25 5.45
C ILE A 114 6.18 -7.73 5.08
N GLY A 115 5.90 -8.08 3.83
CA GLY A 115 5.94 -9.45 3.33
C GLY A 115 4.93 -9.70 2.22
N GLY A 116 4.61 -10.96 1.93
CA GLY A 116 3.67 -11.30 0.86
C GLY A 116 2.25 -10.75 1.09
N PRO A 117 1.41 -10.68 0.03
CA PRO A 117 1.63 -11.28 -1.29
C PRO A 117 2.59 -10.49 -2.19
N ASN A 118 3.12 -11.16 -3.23
CA ASN A 118 3.71 -10.50 -4.39
C ASN A 118 2.61 -10.16 -5.42
N ASP A 119 2.97 -9.50 -6.52
CA ASP A 119 2.02 -9.09 -7.56
C ASP A 119 1.29 -10.27 -8.23
N GLU A 120 1.98 -11.39 -8.48
CA GLU A 120 1.41 -12.61 -9.03
C GLU A 120 0.34 -13.24 -8.12
N ALA A 121 0.50 -13.09 -6.80
CA ALA A 121 -0.43 -13.61 -5.80
C ALA A 121 -1.43 -12.56 -5.28
N LEU A 122 -1.33 -11.30 -5.70
CA LEU A 122 -2.14 -10.19 -5.19
C LEU A 122 -3.65 -10.44 -5.38
N SER A 123 -4.02 -11.15 -6.46
CA SER A 123 -5.41 -11.54 -6.74
C SER A 123 -6.06 -12.42 -5.68
N GLY A 124 -5.25 -13.10 -4.84
CA GLY A 124 -5.72 -13.86 -3.68
C GLY A 124 -5.99 -13.00 -2.44
N HIS A 125 -5.60 -11.72 -2.44
CA HIS A 125 -5.79 -10.83 -1.30
C HIS A 125 -7.27 -10.41 -1.16
N PRO A 126 -7.85 -10.40 0.06
CA PRO A 126 -9.26 -10.04 0.27
C PRO A 126 -9.69 -8.65 -0.23
N LEU A 127 -8.73 -7.73 -0.37
CA LEU A 127 -8.98 -6.37 -0.85
C LEU A 127 -8.78 -6.21 -2.36
N PHE A 128 -8.27 -7.23 -3.08
CA PHE A 128 -7.94 -7.14 -4.51
C PHE A 128 -9.09 -6.58 -5.35
N THR A 129 -10.25 -7.22 -5.26
CA THR A 129 -11.44 -6.78 -5.98
C THR A 129 -12.17 -5.62 -5.28
N ARG A 130 -11.71 -5.18 -4.11
CA ARG A 130 -12.34 -4.12 -3.30
C ARG A 130 -11.52 -2.82 -3.32
N GLY A 131 -10.78 -2.58 -4.39
CA GLY A 131 -10.07 -1.34 -4.66
C GLY A 131 -8.57 -1.36 -4.38
N LEU A 132 -7.99 -2.53 -4.09
CA LEU A 132 -6.55 -2.71 -4.13
C LEU A 132 -6.15 -2.99 -5.59
N ASP A 133 -5.54 -2.01 -6.24
CA ASP A 133 -5.20 -2.09 -7.67
C ASP A 133 -3.76 -1.67 -7.93
N GLY A 134 -3.03 -2.53 -8.65
CA GLY A 134 -1.68 -2.26 -9.10
C GLY A 134 -0.64 -2.01 -8.00
N CYS A 135 0.57 -1.70 -8.47
CA CYS A 135 1.70 -1.28 -7.64
C CYS A 135 1.46 0.18 -7.23
N GLY A 136 1.36 0.45 -5.93
CA GLY A 136 1.00 1.79 -5.46
C GLY A 136 0.54 1.88 -4.00
N PRO A 137 0.40 3.11 -3.47
CA PRO A 137 -0.08 3.35 -2.13
C PRO A 137 -1.60 3.36 -2.09
N HIS A 138 -2.17 2.80 -1.03
CA HIS A 138 -3.60 2.73 -0.80
C HIS A 138 -3.93 3.08 0.67
N LEU A 139 -5.13 3.60 0.88
CA LEU A 139 -5.79 3.72 2.18
C LEU A 139 -6.83 2.61 2.32
N VAL A 140 -6.78 1.88 3.43
CA VAL A 140 -7.76 0.84 3.77
C VAL A 140 -8.80 1.42 4.73
N HIS A 141 -10.04 1.44 4.26
CA HIS A 141 -11.21 1.86 5.02
C HIS A 141 -11.84 0.68 5.73
N ASN A 142 -12.50 0.91 6.88
CA ASN A 142 -13.06 -0.13 7.75
C ASN A 142 -12.05 -1.25 8.07
N SER A 143 -10.79 -0.88 8.30
CA SER A 143 -9.68 -1.80 8.57
C SER A 143 -9.95 -2.75 9.73
N GLU A 144 -10.04 -4.05 9.43
CA GLU A 144 -10.13 -5.08 10.47
C GLU A 144 -8.88 -5.10 11.37
N TRP A 145 -7.72 -4.69 10.85
CA TRP A 145 -6.48 -4.62 11.61
C TRP A 145 -6.49 -3.50 12.65
N ILE A 146 -7.07 -2.33 12.33
CA ILE A 146 -7.30 -1.28 13.35
C ILE A 146 -8.22 -1.80 14.45
N ALA A 147 -9.34 -2.44 14.09
CA ALA A 147 -10.29 -2.99 15.05
C ALA A 147 -9.66 -4.06 15.95
N GLU A 148 -8.83 -4.95 15.37
CA GLU A 148 -8.05 -5.95 16.10
C GLU A 148 -7.10 -5.30 17.11
N GLN A 149 -6.33 -4.30 16.68
CA GLN A 149 -5.38 -3.62 17.56
C GLN A 149 -6.07 -2.83 18.67
N GLU A 150 -7.21 -2.20 18.38
CA GLU A 150 -8.04 -1.54 19.40
C GLU A 150 -8.55 -2.55 20.44
N ALA A 151 -9.06 -3.71 20.00
CA ALA A 151 -9.55 -4.76 20.89
C ALA A 151 -8.45 -5.35 21.78
N ILE A 152 -7.22 -5.51 21.26
CA ILE A 152 -6.07 -5.96 22.06
C ILE A 152 -5.75 -4.93 23.16
N ASN A 153 -5.82 -3.63 22.84
CA ASN A 153 -5.48 -2.55 23.78
C ASN A 153 -6.64 -2.20 24.73
N SER A 154 -7.86 -2.70 24.49
CA SER A 154 -9.04 -2.35 25.29
C SER A 154 -9.03 -2.91 26.71
N VAL A 155 -8.10 -3.81 27.05
CA VAL A 155 -7.95 -4.36 28.41
C VAL A 155 -7.34 -3.37 29.40
N HIS A 156 -6.73 -2.29 28.91
CA HIS A 156 -6.13 -1.25 29.75
C HIS A 156 -7.21 -0.33 30.33
N GLU A 157 -7.13 -0.03 31.63
CA GLU A 157 -8.16 0.74 32.35
C GLU A 157 -8.39 2.16 31.79
N TYR A 158 -7.36 2.74 31.16
CA TYR A 158 -7.42 4.06 30.52
C TYR A 158 -7.61 4.00 29.00
N HIS A 159 -8.02 2.86 28.44
CA HIS A 159 -8.24 2.72 27.00
C HIS A 159 -9.24 3.76 26.47
N GLN A 160 -8.86 4.44 25.39
CA GLN A 160 -9.71 5.36 24.65
C GLN A 160 -10.00 4.77 23.28
N GLY A 161 -11.25 4.35 23.06
CA GLY A 161 -11.67 3.76 21.80
C GLY A 161 -11.73 4.75 20.63
N GLY A 162 -12.29 4.32 19.50
CA GLY A 162 -12.43 5.15 18.30
C GLY A 162 -11.12 5.25 17.50
N TRP A 163 -10.39 4.15 17.39
CA TRP A 163 -9.08 4.17 16.73
C TRP A 163 -9.18 4.47 15.24
N HIS A 164 -10.27 4.04 14.61
CA HIS A 164 -10.60 4.37 13.22
C HIS A 164 -10.76 5.87 12.93
N GLU A 165 -10.98 6.71 13.95
CA GLU A 165 -11.12 8.16 13.78
C GLU A 165 -9.77 8.88 13.86
N ARG A 166 -8.73 8.21 14.36
CA ARG A 166 -7.42 8.81 14.68
C ARG A 166 -6.24 8.14 13.98
N MET A 167 -6.46 7.01 13.33
CA MET A 167 -5.44 6.26 12.63
C MET A 167 -5.91 5.87 11.23
N ASN A 168 -4.95 5.85 10.32
CA ASN A 168 -5.10 5.38 8.97
C ASN A 168 -4.43 4.01 8.84
N HIS A 169 -5.01 3.14 8.01
CA HIS A 169 -4.36 1.92 7.57
C HIS A 169 -3.84 2.14 6.15
N TYR A 170 -2.53 2.32 6.04
CA TYR A 170 -1.83 2.42 4.77
C TYR A 170 -1.47 1.03 4.25
N PHE A 171 -1.66 0.81 2.96
CA PHE A 171 -1.33 -0.44 2.28
C PHE A 171 -0.59 -0.12 0.98
N PHE A 172 0.68 -0.49 0.91
CA PHE A 172 1.59 -0.19 -0.20
C PHE A 172 1.90 -1.50 -0.91
N VAL A 173 1.59 -1.56 -2.20
CA VAL A 173 1.87 -2.72 -3.05
C VAL A 173 3.19 -2.49 -3.78
N PHE A 174 4.14 -3.40 -3.60
CA PHE A 174 5.36 -3.51 -4.40
C PHE A 174 5.28 -4.75 -5.29
N HIS A 175 6.34 -5.02 -6.04
CA HIS A 175 6.41 -6.18 -6.93
C HIS A 175 6.45 -7.49 -6.13
N ASP A 176 7.40 -7.63 -5.20
CA ASP A 176 7.64 -8.87 -4.46
C ASP A 176 6.92 -8.94 -3.10
N GLU A 177 6.52 -7.79 -2.55
CA GLU A 177 5.91 -7.68 -1.24
C GLU A 177 4.87 -6.56 -1.14
N VAL A 178 4.17 -6.56 -0.01
CA VAL A 178 3.37 -5.43 0.46
C VAL A 178 3.98 -4.87 1.73
N PHE A 179 3.75 -3.58 1.96
CA PHE A 179 3.98 -2.92 3.24
C PHE A 179 2.67 -2.37 3.75
N GLU A 180 2.40 -2.57 5.05
CA GLU A 180 1.24 -1.98 5.71
C GLU A 180 1.67 -1.19 6.94
N ALA A 181 0.99 -0.08 7.22
CA ALA A 181 1.19 0.70 8.43
C ALA A 181 -0.12 1.19 9.02
N LEU A 182 -0.24 1.10 10.35
CA LEU A 182 -1.24 1.82 11.13
C LEU A 182 -0.59 3.10 11.66
N ALA A 183 -0.91 4.25 11.09
CA ALA A 183 -0.28 5.52 11.45
C ALA A 183 -1.24 6.71 11.32
N LYS A 184 -0.90 7.84 11.94
CA LYS A 184 -1.73 9.05 11.86
C LYS A 184 -1.58 9.75 10.51
N SER A 185 -0.36 9.85 10.01
CA SER A 185 -0.06 10.50 8.72
C SER A 185 1.10 9.80 8.03
N VAL A 186 1.22 10.05 6.72
CA VAL A 186 2.39 9.72 5.92
C VAL A 186 2.85 10.97 5.19
N ASP A 187 4.15 11.22 5.21
CA ASP A 187 4.83 12.24 4.40
C ASP A 187 5.81 11.54 3.47
N VAL A 188 6.01 12.07 2.26
CA VAL A 188 6.96 11.52 1.29
C VAL A 188 8.02 12.56 0.90
N ARG A 189 9.26 12.11 0.77
CA ARG A 189 10.33 12.87 0.13
C ARG A 189 10.98 12.06 -0.99
N SER A 190 11.38 12.75 -2.04
CA SER A 190 12.24 12.20 -3.08
C SER A 190 13.63 12.83 -3.01
N HIS A 191 14.65 12.01 -3.18
CA HIS A 191 16.04 12.47 -3.18
C HIS A 191 16.93 11.53 -3.98
N ARG A 192 18.13 11.99 -4.32
CA ARG A 192 19.14 11.18 -5.00
C ARG A 192 20.17 10.67 -4.00
N ALA A 193 20.21 9.36 -3.78
CA ALA A 193 21.13 8.72 -2.83
C ALA A 193 21.30 7.24 -3.17
N THR A 194 22.23 6.58 -2.51
CA THR A 194 22.23 5.12 -2.40
C THR A 194 21.17 4.65 -1.40
N MET A 195 20.81 3.37 -1.44
CA MET A 195 19.96 2.76 -0.40
C MET A 195 20.62 2.88 0.98
N ALA A 196 21.92 2.62 1.09
CA ALA A 196 22.66 2.71 2.35
C ALA A 196 22.60 4.12 2.98
N GLU A 197 22.81 5.17 2.19
CA GLU A 197 22.68 6.56 2.66
C GLU A 197 21.25 6.89 3.09
N SER A 198 20.26 6.42 2.34
CA SER A 198 18.84 6.64 2.66
C SER A 198 18.46 5.95 3.97
N LEU A 199 18.90 4.70 4.19
CA LEU A 199 18.69 3.98 5.45
C LEU A 199 19.41 4.63 6.62
N ALA A 200 20.62 5.15 6.42
CA ALA A 200 21.33 5.89 7.45
C ALA A 200 20.58 7.18 7.85
N SER A 201 20.00 7.90 6.89
CA SER A 201 19.14 9.06 7.17
C SER A 201 17.84 8.66 7.86
N ALA A 202 17.18 7.59 7.40
CA ALA A 202 15.99 7.04 8.04
C ALA A 202 16.24 6.64 9.50
N ALA A 203 17.41 6.08 9.80
CA ALA A 203 17.79 5.74 11.17
C ALA A 203 17.87 6.97 12.07
N GLN A 204 18.37 8.12 11.58
CA GLN A 204 18.38 9.37 12.33
C GLN A 204 16.94 9.84 12.62
N VAL A 205 16.05 9.78 11.62
CA VAL A 205 14.63 10.15 11.77
C VAL A 205 13.91 9.31 12.84
N ILE A 206 14.26 8.04 12.96
CA ILE A 206 13.70 7.11 13.95
C ILE A 206 14.28 7.36 15.35
N VAL A 207 15.56 7.74 15.47
CA VAL A 207 16.22 8.00 16.77
C VAL A 207 15.83 9.35 17.36
N GLU A 208 15.56 10.36 16.53
CA GLU A 208 15.15 11.71 16.95
C GLU A 208 13.65 11.82 17.31
N ALA A 209 12.88 10.74 17.15
CA ALA A 209 11.44 10.68 17.41
C ALA A 209 11.11 10.50 18.90
#